data_AF-A0A7S0NXI1-F1
#
_entry.id   AF-A0A7S0NXI1-F1
#
_cell.length_a   1.000
_cell.length_b   1.000
_cell.length_c   1.000
_cell.angle_alpha   90.00
_cell.angle_beta   90.00
_cell.angle_gamma   90.00
#
_symmetry.space_group_name_H-M   'P 1'
#
loop_
_entity.id
_entity.type
_entity.pdbx_description
1 polymer ?
#
loop_
_entity_poly.entity_id
_entity_poly.type
_entity_poly.pdbx_seq_one_letter_code
_entity_poly.pdbx_strand_id
1 'polypeptide(L)'
;VLAPALGWASRHRQQLRSTGSPLPFMLARLRYMQLVQAGSALEALVYARTRLQPEALAAEGELSGSLALSTTHDSSPSQQMKLLMGCLAFAQRVPASPYAHLLDPSLWAAAAQRLSVDGHGLLGLPPTSALAACVEAGVAALPRLHKLSTVLEGKYVETWKASRQLPIELPSTQAEAHHSIFSCPVSKEAATPDNPPMLLPCGHVLSLGAIVKLARGSRTVRFKCPYCPVESTTVMAKVLHLS
;
A
#
# COMPACT_ATOMS: atom_id res chain seq x y z
N VAL A 1 5.08 -5.33 -18.28
CA VAL A 1 5.02 -4.99 -16.83
C VAL A 1 4.15 -3.78 -16.53
N LEU A 2 4.20 -2.69 -17.31
CA LEU A 2 3.43 -1.47 -17.03
C LEU A 2 1.90 -1.59 -17.22
N ALA A 3 1.44 -2.39 -18.18
CA ALA A 3 0.00 -2.51 -18.48
C ALA A 3 -0.85 -3.01 -17.30
N PRO A 4 -0.45 -4.05 -16.53
CA PRO A 4 -1.13 -4.40 -15.29
C PRO A 4 -1.24 -3.26 -14.26
N ALA A 5 -0.16 -2.48 -14.08
CA ALA A 5 -0.15 -1.36 -13.14
C ALA A 5 -1.11 -0.24 -13.58
N LEU A 6 -1.13 0.11 -14.87
CA LEU A 6 -2.09 1.05 -15.44
C LEU A 6 -3.54 0.55 -15.30
N GLY A 7 -3.78 -0.74 -15.51
CA GLY A 7 -5.10 -1.36 -15.34
C GLY A 7 -5.55 -1.37 -13.88
N TRP A 8 -4.63 -1.59 -12.93
CA TRP A 8 -4.91 -1.45 -11.51
C TRP A 8 -5.23 0.00 -11.13
N ALA A 9 -4.40 0.97 -11.53
CA ALA A 9 -4.62 2.39 -11.23
C ALA A 9 -5.93 2.91 -11.85
N SER A 10 -6.30 2.43 -13.03
CA SER A 10 -7.58 2.79 -13.68
C SER A 10 -8.79 2.28 -12.89
N ARG A 11 -8.71 1.06 -12.33
CA ARG A 11 -9.79 0.48 -11.50
C ARG A 11 -9.97 1.21 -10.17
N HIS A 12 -8.87 1.68 -9.57
CA HIS A 12 -8.88 2.35 -8.27
C HIS A 12 -8.81 3.88 -8.39
N ARG A 13 -9.03 4.44 -9.59
CA ARG A 13 -8.82 5.86 -9.90
C ARG A 13 -9.53 6.81 -8.93
N GLN A 14 -10.79 6.53 -8.58
CA GLN A 14 -11.55 7.40 -7.67
C GLN A 14 -10.94 7.43 -6.27
N GLN A 15 -10.50 6.28 -5.74
CA GLN A 15 -9.87 6.18 -4.42
C GLN A 15 -8.47 6.80 -4.40
N LEU A 16 -7.72 6.65 -5.49
CA LEU A 16 -6.41 7.30 -5.65
C LEU A 16 -6.54 8.84 -5.69
N ARG A 17 -7.61 9.36 -6.29
CA ARG A 17 -7.90 10.81 -6.29
C ARG A 17 -8.32 11.32 -4.93
N SER A 18 -9.18 10.59 -4.21
CA SER A 18 -9.57 11.00 -2.85
C SER A 18 -8.40 11.04 -1.88
N THR A 19 -7.31 10.29 -2.16
CA THR A 19 -6.09 10.28 -1.36
C THR A 19 -5.00 11.23 -1.89
N GLY A 20 -5.26 11.96 -2.99
CA GLY A 20 -4.29 12.87 -3.57
C GLY A 20 -3.07 12.18 -4.19
N SER A 21 -3.20 10.93 -4.64
CA SER A 21 -2.06 10.15 -5.11
C SER A 21 -1.56 10.62 -6.49
N PRO A 22 -0.24 10.89 -6.65
CA PRO A 22 0.36 11.22 -7.94
C PRO A 22 0.56 10.00 -8.86
N LEU A 23 0.29 8.79 -8.37
CA LEU A 23 0.58 7.54 -9.08
C LEU A 23 -0.03 7.44 -10.49
N PRO A 24 -1.30 7.82 -10.75
CA PRO A 24 -1.86 7.76 -12.09
C PRO A 24 -1.05 8.57 -13.10
N PHE A 25 -0.60 9.77 -12.71
CA PHE A 25 0.23 10.62 -13.55
C PHE A 25 1.63 10.04 -13.76
N MET A 26 2.27 9.52 -12.71
CA MET A 26 3.58 8.85 -12.81
C MET A 26 3.56 7.68 -13.81
N LEU A 27 2.55 6.81 -13.71
CA LEU A 27 2.41 5.65 -14.61
C LEU A 27 2.09 6.09 -16.05
N ALA A 28 1.26 7.12 -16.23
CA ALA A 28 0.97 7.67 -17.54
C ALA A 28 2.23 8.26 -18.20
N ARG A 29 3.07 8.96 -17.43
CA ARG A 29 4.35 9.49 -17.91
C ARG A 29 5.28 8.39 -18.38
N LEU A 30 5.44 7.31 -17.60
CA LEU A 30 6.25 6.16 -17.99
C LEU A 30 5.74 5.51 -19.28
N ARG A 31 4.41 5.37 -19.43
CA ARG A 31 3.82 4.81 -20.66
C ARG A 31 4.06 5.70 -21.87
N TYR A 32 3.90 7.01 -21.69
CA TYR A 32 4.18 7.98 -22.73
C TYR A 32 5.63 7.87 -23.21
N MET A 33 6.60 7.82 -22.29
CA MET A 33 8.01 7.67 -22.65
C MET A 33 8.31 6.36 -23.38
N GLN A 34 7.63 5.27 -23.05
CA GLN A 34 7.74 4.02 -23.84
C GLN A 34 7.26 4.20 -25.29
N LEU A 35 6.18 4.95 -25.52
CA LEU A 35 5.68 5.23 -26.87
C LEU A 35 6.65 6.14 -27.64
N VAL A 36 7.26 7.11 -26.98
CA VAL A 36 8.29 7.98 -27.57
C VAL A 36 9.52 7.17 -27.97
N GLN A 37 10.02 6.30 -27.09
CA GLN A 37 11.18 5.44 -27.37
C GLN A 37 10.90 4.39 -28.47
N ALA A 38 9.65 3.98 -28.64
CA ALA A 38 9.24 3.09 -29.72
C ALA A 38 9.20 3.78 -31.09
N GLY A 39 9.42 5.10 -31.17
CA GLY A 39 9.33 5.87 -32.42
C GLY A 39 7.89 6.16 -32.87
N SER A 40 6.88 5.75 -32.11
CA SER A 40 5.46 5.92 -32.41
C SER A 40 4.95 7.32 -32.01
N ALA A 41 5.46 8.38 -32.64
CA ALA A 41 5.14 9.77 -32.27
C ALA A 41 3.63 10.08 -32.30
N LEU A 42 2.90 9.57 -33.30
CA LEU A 42 1.46 9.77 -33.42
C LEU A 42 0.69 9.08 -32.28
N GLU A 43 1.06 7.85 -31.93
CA GLU A 43 0.47 7.15 -30.78
C GLU A 43 0.80 7.85 -29.46
N ALA A 44 2.03 8.36 -29.30
CA ALA A 44 2.42 9.13 -28.13
C ALA A 44 1.58 10.40 -27.99
N LEU A 45 1.32 11.13 -29.09
CA LEU A 45 0.46 12.32 -29.09
C LEU A 45 -1.01 12.00 -28.78
N VAL A 46 -1.55 10.92 -29.35
CA VAL A 46 -2.91 10.45 -29.03
C VAL A 46 -3.00 10.08 -27.55
N TYR A 47 -2.01 9.34 -27.04
CA TYR A 47 -1.93 8.97 -25.63
C TYR A 47 -1.80 10.20 -24.71
N ALA A 48 -1.02 11.20 -25.12
CA ALA A 48 -0.84 12.44 -24.36
C ALA A 48 -2.17 13.14 -24.13
N ARG A 49 -2.98 13.30 -25.18
CA ARG A 49 -4.30 13.96 -25.09
C ARG A 49 -5.33 13.13 -24.32
N THR A 50 -5.36 11.82 -24.57
CA THR A 50 -6.44 10.96 -24.06
C THR A 50 -6.21 10.46 -22.63
N ARG A 51 -4.95 10.36 -22.20
CA ARG A 51 -4.59 9.78 -20.90
C ARG A 51 -3.68 10.67 -20.07
N LEU A 52 -2.59 11.18 -20.63
CA LEU A 52 -1.58 11.91 -19.85
C LEU A 52 -2.10 13.27 -19.34
N GLN A 53 -2.72 14.07 -20.21
CA GLN A 53 -3.23 15.41 -19.89
C GLN A 53 -4.33 15.38 -18.83
N PRO A 54 -5.35 14.50 -18.89
CA PRO A 54 -6.32 14.39 -17.81
C PRO A 54 -5.72 14.05 -16.45
N GLU A 55 -4.73 13.15 -16.39
CA GLU A 55 -4.10 12.78 -15.12
C GLU A 55 -3.17 13.90 -14.60
N ALA A 56 -2.54 14.69 -15.49
CA ALA A 56 -1.78 15.88 -15.09
C ALA A 56 -2.69 16.95 -14.46
N LEU A 57 -3.85 17.22 -15.06
CA LEU A 57 -4.83 18.17 -14.54
C LEU A 57 -5.39 17.72 -13.18
N ALA A 58 -5.64 16.42 -13.01
CA ALA A 58 -6.08 15.86 -11.73
C ALA A 58 -5.02 16.05 -10.64
N ALA A 59 -3.75 15.79 -10.95
CA ALA A 59 -2.65 15.95 -10.01
C ALA A 59 -2.42 17.41 -9.56
N GLU A 60 -2.77 18.40 -10.40
CA GLU A 60 -2.65 19.82 -10.05
C GLU A 60 -3.71 20.31 -9.07
N GLY A 61 -4.95 19.81 -9.20
CA GLY A 61 -6.05 20.18 -8.30
C GLY A 61 -5.86 19.69 -6.86
N GLU A 62 -5.07 18.63 -6.68
CA GLU A 62 -4.91 17.93 -5.40
C GLU A 62 -3.67 18.38 -4.61
N LEU A 63 -2.70 19.04 -5.26
CA LEU A 63 -1.45 19.53 -4.64
C LEU A 63 -1.67 20.70 -3.65
N SER A 64 -2.88 21.24 -3.56
CA SER A 64 -3.24 22.31 -2.63
C SER A 64 -3.57 21.80 -1.21
N GLY A 65 -3.74 20.47 -1.01
CA GLY A 65 -4.31 19.92 0.23
C GLY A 65 -3.50 18.86 0.97
N SER A 66 -2.42 18.31 0.42
CA SER A 66 -1.65 17.23 1.06
C SER A 66 -0.20 17.64 1.30
N LEU A 67 0.31 17.36 2.50
CA LEU A 67 1.70 17.54 2.91
C LEU A 67 2.62 16.93 1.85
N ALA A 68 3.13 17.79 0.95
CA ALA A 68 4.08 17.41 -0.07
C ALA A 68 5.29 16.79 0.65
N LEU A 69 5.47 15.48 0.51
CA LEU A 69 6.77 14.87 0.75
C LEU A 69 7.72 15.50 -0.26
N SER A 70 8.42 16.53 0.23
CA SER A 70 9.51 17.23 -0.43
C SER A 70 10.61 16.23 -0.73
N THR A 71 10.54 15.59 -1.89
CA THR A 71 11.72 15.08 -2.57
C THR A 71 12.14 16.12 -3.60
N THR A 72 13.31 16.68 -3.35
CA THR A 72 14.05 17.66 -4.14
C THR A 72 13.91 17.43 -5.65
N HIS A 73 13.44 18.45 -6.39
CA HIS A 73 13.32 18.57 -7.87
C HIS A 73 11.94 18.38 -8.56
N ASP A 74 10.81 18.31 -7.86
CA ASP A 74 9.53 18.14 -8.58
C ASP A 74 8.97 19.45 -9.17
N SER A 75 9.22 19.64 -10.47
CA SER A 75 8.48 20.57 -11.32
C SER A 75 6.98 20.21 -11.34
N SER A 76 6.09 21.21 -11.41
CA SER A 76 4.63 20.96 -11.40
C SER A 76 4.18 20.04 -12.55
N PRO A 77 3.04 19.32 -12.44
CA PRO A 77 2.55 18.46 -13.52
C PRO A 77 2.47 19.17 -14.88
N SER A 78 2.07 20.45 -14.93
CA SER A 78 2.13 21.29 -16.13
C SER A 78 3.54 21.52 -16.67
N GLN A 79 4.53 21.75 -15.82
CA GLN A 79 5.92 21.89 -16.24
C GLN A 79 6.45 20.57 -16.80
N GLN A 80 6.15 19.45 -16.14
CA GLN A 80 6.49 18.11 -16.63
C GLN A 80 5.83 17.82 -17.98
N MET A 81 4.56 18.23 -18.17
CA MET A 81 3.87 18.10 -19.46
C MET A 81 4.62 18.82 -20.59
N LYS A 82 5.08 20.05 -20.34
CA LYS A 82 5.85 20.81 -21.34
C LYS A 82 7.14 20.10 -21.72
N LEU A 83 7.85 19.54 -20.74
CA LEU A 83 9.07 18.76 -20.97
C LEU A 83 8.77 17.49 -21.79
N LEU A 84 7.72 16.76 -21.43
CA LEU A 84 7.30 15.54 -22.14
C LEU A 84 6.93 15.85 -23.59
N MET A 85 6.18 16.93 -23.83
CA MET A 85 5.84 17.34 -25.20
C MET A 85 7.07 17.80 -26.00
N GLY A 86 7.98 18.55 -25.38
CA GLY A 86 9.24 18.97 -26.01
C GLY A 86 10.16 17.80 -26.38
N CYS A 87 10.14 16.74 -25.57
CA CYS A 87 10.93 15.53 -25.79
C CYS A 87 10.61 14.84 -27.14
N LEU A 88 9.40 15.01 -27.70
CA LEU A 88 9.06 14.44 -29.01
C LEU A 88 9.94 14.92 -30.15
N ALA A 89 10.45 16.17 -30.07
CA ALA A 89 11.39 16.69 -31.06
C ALA A 89 12.70 15.87 -31.11
N PHE A 90 12.99 15.15 -30.03
CA PHE A 90 14.16 14.31 -29.87
C PHE A 90 13.81 12.81 -29.80
N ALA A 91 12.62 12.38 -30.23
CA ALA A 91 12.14 10.99 -30.03
C ALA A 91 13.15 9.90 -30.47
N GLN A 92 13.90 10.15 -31.54
CA GLN A 92 14.92 9.22 -32.07
C GLN A 92 16.26 9.24 -31.30
N ARG A 93 16.49 10.25 -30.45
CA ARG A 93 17.76 10.49 -29.74
C ARG A 93 17.55 11.02 -28.32
N VAL A 94 16.48 10.59 -27.64
CA VAL A 94 16.15 11.07 -26.28
C VAL A 94 17.32 10.92 -25.30
N PRO A 95 18.08 9.80 -25.28
CA PRO A 95 19.21 9.65 -24.35
C PRO A 95 20.34 10.67 -24.57
N ALA A 96 20.49 11.20 -25.79
CA ALA A 96 21.50 12.20 -26.15
C ALA A 96 20.93 13.64 -26.17
N SER A 97 19.71 13.83 -25.66
CA SER A 97 19.01 15.11 -25.67
C SER A 97 19.01 15.77 -24.27
N PRO A 98 18.62 17.05 -24.17
CA PRO A 98 18.38 17.70 -22.87
C PRO A 98 17.34 16.98 -22.00
N TYR A 99 16.54 16.08 -22.59
CA TYR A 99 15.48 15.32 -21.94
C TYR A 99 15.91 13.94 -21.44
N ALA A 100 17.22 13.62 -21.42
CA ALA A 100 17.73 12.32 -20.98
C ALA A 100 17.26 11.92 -19.58
N HIS A 101 17.08 12.89 -18.67
CA HIS A 101 16.56 12.69 -17.32
C HIS A 101 15.14 12.10 -17.28
N LEU A 102 14.33 12.27 -18.33
CA LEU A 102 13.01 11.65 -18.44
C LEU A 102 13.07 10.12 -18.63
N LEU A 103 14.26 9.58 -18.89
CA LEU A 103 14.53 8.14 -19.05
C LEU A 103 15.22 7.52 -17.83
N ASP A 104 15.44 8.29 -16.76
CA ASP A 104 16.14 7.80 -15.57
C ASP A 104 15.42 6.55 -14.98
N PRO A 105 16.12 5.41 -14.81
CA PRO A 105 15.57 4.23 -14.16
C PRO A 105 14.99 4.49 -12.77
N SER A 106 15.45 5.52 -12.07
CA SER A 106 14.91 5.94 -10.76
C SER A 106 13.42 6.27 -10.82
N LEU A 107 12.91 6.75 -11.97
CA LEU A 107 11.49 7.06 -12.16
C LEU A 107 10.61 5.81 -12.09
N TRP A 108 11.12 4.67 -12.56
CA TRP A 108 10.44 3.39 -12.46
C TRP A 108 10.41 2.90 -11.01
N ALA A 109 11.54 3.03 -10.30
CA ALA A 109 11.62 2.68 -8.89
C ALA A 109 10.65 3.54 -8.05
N ALA A 110 10.60 4.85 -8.29
CA ALA A 110 9.68 5.76 -7.62
C ALA A 110 8.20 5.39 -7.89
N ALA A 111 7.84 5.08 -9.14
CA ALA A 111 6.48 4.66 -9.47
C ALA A 111 6.11 3.31 -8.83
N ALA A 112 7.05 2.37 -8.77
CA ALA A 112 6.85 1.08 -8.10
C ALA A 112 6.66 1.24 -6.60
N GLN A 113 7.50 2.05 -5.94
CA GLN A 113 7.35 2.38 -4.52
C GLN A 113 6.01 3.05 -4.23
N ARG A 114 5.62 4.03 -5.05
CA ARG A 114 4.33 4.71 -4.90
C ARG A 114 3.16 3.75 -5.10
N LEU A 115 3.24 2.85 -6.08
CA LEU A 115 2.25 1.81 -6.30
C LEU A 115 2.12 0.88 -5.08
N SER A 116 3.24 0.50 -4.45
CA SER A 116 3.21 -0.30 -3.23
C SER A 116 2.56 0.44 -2.07
N VAL A 117 2.92 1.70 -1.84
CA VAL A 117 2.34 2.51 -0.76
C VAL A 117 0.83 2.70 -0.95
N ASP A 118 0.40 3.13 -2.14
CA ASP A 118 -1.02 3.33 -2.42
C ASP A 118 -1.78 2.00 -2.40
N GLY A 119 -1.17 0.92 -2.91
CA GLY A 119 -1.74 -0.41 -2.89
C GLY A 119 -1.96 -0.92 -1.46
N HIS A 120 -0.98 -0.73 -0.57
CA HIS A 120 -1.12 -1.06 0.85
C HIS A 120 -2.21 -0.21 1.50
N GLY A 121 -2.21 1.11 1.29
CA GLY A 121 -3.22 2.01 1.84
C GLY A 121 -4.65 1.62 1.43
N LEU A 122 -4.88 1.30 0.16
CA LEU A 122 -6.20 0.86 -0.32
C LEU A 122 -6.63 -0.51 0.23
N LEU A 123 -5.68 -1.36 0.60
CA LEU A 123 -5.94 -2.65 1.23
C LEU A 123 -6.02 -2.56 2.77
N GLY A 124 -5.82 -1.37 3.36
CA GLY A 124 -5.71 -1.18 4.80
C GLY A 124 -4.46 -1.83 5.41
N LEU A 125 -3.45 -2.11 4.58
CA LEU A 125 -2.17 -2.64 5.01
C LEU A 125 -1.23 -1.50 5.42
N PRO A 126 -0.33 -1.72 6.39
CA PRO A 126 0.71 -0.76 6.70
C PRO A 126 1.59 -0.46 5.47
N PRO A 127 1.93 0.81 5.21
CA PRO A 127 2.82 1.17 4.10
C PRO A 127 4.26 0.71 4.35
N THR A 128 4.64 0.53 5.61
CA THR A 128 5.96 0.07 6.05
C THR A 128 5.89 -1.33 6.64
N SER A 129 7.05 -2.01 6.71
CA SER A 129 7.14 -3.31 7.37
C SER A 129 6.72 -3.18 8.84
N ALA A 130 5.83 -4.06 9.29
CA ALA A 130 5.44 -4.12 10.71
C ALA A 130 6.67 -4.28 11.63
N LEU A 131 7.67 -5.06 11.21
CA LEU A 131 8.92 -5.19 11.95
C LEU A 131 9.70 -3.86 12.00
N ALA A 132 9.79 -3.15 10.88
CA ALA A 132 10.46 -1.86 10.84
C ALA A 132 9.75 -0.84 11.75
N ALA A 133 8.43 -0.77 11.68
CA ALA A 133 7.60 0.07 12.55
C ALA A 133 7.81 -0.27 14.04
N CYS A 134 7.84 -1.56 14.40
CA CYS A 134 8.13 -2.00 15.77
C CYS A 134 9.55 -1.59 16.22
N VAL A 135 10.55 -1.72 15.35
CA VAL A 135 11.92 -1.31 15.64
C VAL A 135 12.02 0.20 15.82
N GLU A 136 11.42 0.99 14.92
CA GLU A 136 11.40 2.46 15.01
C GLU A 136 10.70 2.95 16.28
N ALA A 137 9.53 2.38 16.60
CA ALA A 137 8.83 2.66 17.84
C ALA A 137 9.68 2.29 19.06
N GLY A 138 10.36 1.13 19.02
CA GLY A 138 11.30 0.71 20.06
C GLY A 138 12.46 1.70 20.24
N VAL A 139 13.11 2.11 19.16
CA VAL A 139 14.21 3.09 19.18
C VAL A 139 13.76 4.43 19.77
N ALA A 140 12.55 4.88 19.42
CA ALA A 140 11.99 6.13 19.95
C ALA A 140 11.59 6.04 21.43
N ALA A 141 11.06 4.89 21.86
CA ALA A 141 10.55 4.68 23.22
C ALA A 141 11.64 4.30 24.24
N LEU A 142 12.61 3.47 23.85
CA LEU A 142 13.57 2.83 24.76
C LEU A 142 14.39 3.82 25.59
N PRO A 143 14.89 4.96 25.06
CA PRO A 143 15.59 5.95 25.87
C PRO A 143 14.72 6.57 26.97
N ARG A 144 13.41 6.77 26.71
CA ARG A 144 12.47 7.29 27.72
C ARG A 144 12.15 6.23 28.77
N LEU A 145 11.94 4.99 28.35
CA LEU A 145 11.70 3.86 29.25
C LEU A 145 12.90 3.59 30.16
N HIS A 146 14.13 3.73 29.65
CA HIS A 146 15.35 3.59 30.44
C HIS A 146 15.49 4.69 31.51
N LYS A 147 15.15 5.94 31.19
CA LYS A 147 15.10 7.02 32.19
C LYS A 147 13.97 6.82 33.21
N LEU A 148 12.85 6.27 32.76
CA LEU A 148 11.73 5.95 33.63
C LEU A 148 12.11 4.86 34.64
N SER A 149 12.79 3.79 34.19
CA SER A 149 13.15 2.68 35.07
C SER A 149 14.03 3.12 36.23
N THR A 150 14.98 4.01 36.01
CA THR A 150 15.85 4.54 37.08
C THR A 150 15.12 5.41 38.10
N VAL A 151 14.03 6.08 37.70
CA VAL A 151 13.20 6.92 38.59
C VAL A 151 12.18 6.08 39.37
N LEU A 152 11.65 5.03 38.74
CA LEU A 152 10.65 4.15 39.36
C LEU A 152 11.26 3.15 40.35
N GLU A 153 12.58 2.96 40.34
CA GLU A 153 13.30 2.21 41.37
C GLU A 153 13.21 2.92 42.74
N GLY A 154 12.88 2.16 43.78
CA GLY A 154 12.72 2.67 45.15
C GLY A 154 11.25 2.91 45.56
N LYS A 155 10.89 4.15 45.92
CA LYS A 155 9.62 4.49 46.61
C LYS A 155 8.35 4.27 45.78
N TYR A 156 8.46 4.16 44.46
CA TYR A 156 7.31 4.11 43.54
C TYR A 156 7.06 2.73 42.93
N VAL A 157 7.87 1.72 43.29
CA VAL A 157 7.80 0.36 42.72
C VAL A 157 6.42 -0.26 42.87
N GLU A 158 5.82 -0.18 44.05
CA GLU A 158 4.53 -0.83 44.33
C GLU A 158 3.36 -0.10 43.66
N THR A 159 3.41 1.23 43.60
CA THR A 159 2.41 2.05 42.89
C THR A 159 2.45 1.80 41.39
N TRP A 160 3.65 1.66 40.82
CA TRP A 160 3.83 1.36 39.40
C TRP A 160 3.41 -0.07 39.05
N LYS A 161 3.79 -1.08 39.83
CA LYS A 161 3.38 -2.49 39.60
C LYS A 161 1.87 -2.68 39.60
N ALA A 162 1.14 -1.88 40.38
CA ALA A 162 -0.32 -1.89 40.42
C ALA A 162 -0.97 -1.15 39.24
N SER A 163 -0.22 -0.32 38.51
CA SER A 163 -0.72 0.43 37.37
C SER A 163 -0.77 -0.43 36.10
N ARG A 164 -1.78 -0.18 35.26
CA ARG A 164 -1.90 -0.78 33.91
C ARG A 164 -1.41 0.13 32.79
N GLN A 165 -0.92 1.33 33.12
CA GLN A 165 -0.56 2.37 32.16
C GLN A 165 0.77 3.01 32.54
N LEU A 166 1.61 3.28 31.53
CA LEU A 166 2.87 4.04 31.64
C LEU A 166 2.61 5.47 32.14
N PRO A 167 3.41 6.01 33.08
CA PRO A 167 3.23 7.37 33.61
C PRO A 167 3.84 8.43 32.68
N ILE A 168 4.38 8.01 31.53
CA ILE A 168 4.93 8.88 30.49
C ILE A 168 4.26 8.57 29.17
N GLU A 169 4.07 9.62 28.37
CA GLU A 169 3.69 9.47 26.98
C GLU A 169 4.93 9.07 26.16
N LEU A 170 4.80 7.96 25.44
CA LEU A 170 5.78 7.59 24.44
C LEU A 170 5.53 8.42 23.17
N PRO A 171 6.58 8.73 22.39
CA PRO A 171 6.38 9.36 21.10
C PRO A 171 5.46 8.46 20.27
N SER A 172 4.29 8.97 19.88
CA SER A 172 3.44 8.29 18.92
C SER A 172 4.23 8.25 17.61
N THR A 173 4.75 7.09 17.24
CA THR A 173 5.14 6.88 15.85
C THR A 173 3.86 6.98 15.05
N GLN A 174 3.78 7.93 14.12
CA GLN A 174 2.63 8.13 13.23
C GLN A 174 2.27 6.89 12.38
N ALA A 175 2.93 5.75 12.58
CA ALA A 175 2.39 4.46 12.23
C ALA A 175 1.05 4.31 12.97
N GLU A 176 -0.03 4.63 12.25
CA GLU A 176 -1.40 4.26 12.61
C GLU A 176 -1.37 2.87 13.24
N ALA A 177 -2.09 2.68 14.34
CA ALA A 177 -2.16 1.38 14.99
C ALA A 177 -2.78 0.38 13.99
N HIS A 178 -1.94 -0.26 13.18
CA HIS A 178 -2.40 -1.21 12.18
C HIS A 178 -2.84 -2.44 12.95
N HIS A 179 -4.11 -2.77 12.80
CA HIS A 179 -4.67 -3.97 13.39
C HIS A 179 -4.03 -5.21 12.76
N SER A 180 -3.94 -6.28 13.55
CA SER A 180 -3.41 -7.55 13.06
C SER A 180 -4.24 -8.05 11.88
N ILE A 181 -3.55 -8.49 10.82
CA ILE A 181 -4.19 -8.92 9.57
C ILE A 181 -4.12 -10.44 9.51
N PHE A 182 -5.28 -11.09 9.41
CA PHE A 182 -5.32 -12.53 9.24
C PHE A 182 -4.95 -12.90 7.81
N SER A 183 -3.98 -13.81 7.66
CA SER A 183 -3.71 -14.48 6.39
C SER A 183 -4.14 -15.93 6.49
N CYS A 184 -5.02 -16.36 5.58
CA CYS A 184 -5.52 -17.73 5.60
C CYS A 184 -4.39 -18.71 5.29
N PRO A 185 -4.11 -19.66 6.17
CA PRO A 185 -2.94 -20.52 6.00
C PRO A 185 -3.15 -21.60 4.93
N VAL A 186 -4.40 -21.80 4.46
CA VAL A 186 -4.74 -22.71 3.35
C VAL A 186 -4.69 -21.99 2.01
N SER A 187 -5.40 -20.87 1.86
CA SER A 187 -5.43 -20.13 0.59
C SER A 187 -4.21 -19.23 0.40
N LYS A 188 -3.46 -18.95 1.46
CA LYS A 188 -2.34 -17.99 1.50
C LYS A 188 -2.76 -16.56 1.09
N GLU A 189 -4.05 -16.26 1.22
CA GLU A 189 -4.63 -14.96 0.91
C GLU A 189 -4.92 -14.21 2.22
N ALA A 190 -4.66 -12.90 2.24
CA ALA A 190 -5.07 -12.02 3.33
C ALA A 190 -6.60 -11.92 3.42
N ALA A 191 -7.11 -11.75 4.63
CA ALA A 191 -8.53 -11.49 4.86
C ALA A 191 -8.94 -10.13 4.28
N THR A 192 -10.15 -10.09 3.74
CA THR A 192 -10.80 -8.87 3.27
C THR A 192 -12.25 -8.82 3.80
N PRO A 193 -12.96 -7.68 3.70
CA PRO A 193 -14.37 -7.63 4.07
C PRO A 193 -15.24 -8.68 3.35
N ASP A 194 -14.93 -8.97 2.08
CA ASP A 194 -15.62 -9.98 1.27
C ASP A 194 -15.12 -11.42 1.53
N ASN A 195 -13.94 -11.56 2.13
CA ASN A 195 -13.32 -12.85 2.44
C ASN A 195 -12.80 -12.85 3.90
N PRO A 196 -13.71 -12.76 4.89
CA PRO A 196 -13.32 -12.57 6.28
C PRO A 196 -12.69 -13.85 6.87
N PRO A 197 -11.95 -13.71 7.99
CA PRO A 197 -11.55 -14.86 8.78
C PRO A 197 -12.78 -15.47 9.46
N MET A 198 -12.86 -16.79 9.42
CA MET A 198 -13.97 -17.59 9.92
C MET A 198 -13.44 -18.57 10.97
N LEU A 199 -13.92 -18.44 12.20
CA LEU A 199 -13.63 -19.31 13.32
C LEU A 199 -14.46 -20.60 13.21
N LEU A 200 -13.77 -21.73 13.09
CA LEU A 200 -14.39 -23.06 13.11
C LEU A 200 -14.73 -23.48 14.55
N PRO A 201 -15.66 -24.43 14.75
CA PRO A 201 -15.99 -24.97 16.07
C PRO A 201 -14.81 -25.57 16.83
N CYS A 202 -13.77 -26.02 16.11
CA CYS A 202 -12.53 -26.55 16.69
C CYS A 202 -11.56 -25.47 17.17
N GLY A 203 -11.86 -24.18 16.98
CA GLY A 203 -10.99 -23.06 17.37
C GLY A 203 -9.99 -22.60 16.30
N HIS A 204 -9.80 -23.37 15.22
CA HIS A 204 -8.98 -22.93 14.08
C HIS A 204 -9.71 -21.90 13.22
N VAL A 205 -8.94 -21.01 12.59
CA VAL A 205 -9.46 -19.93 11.75
C VAL A 205 -9.03 -20.17 10.30
N LEU A 206 -9.97 -20.06 9.35
CA LEU A 206 -9.74 -20.13 7.91
C LEU A 206 -10.45 -18.96 7.22
N SER A 207 -10.08 -18.59 5.99
CA SER A 207 -10.88 -17.64 5.22
C SER A 207 -12.22 -18.24 4.75
N LEU A 208 -13.24 -17.39 4.59
CA LEU A 208 -14.53 -17.79 4.04
C LEU A 208 -14.38 -18.51 2.69
N GLY A 209 -13.55 -17.98 1.79
CA GLY A 209 -13.26 -18.58 0.49
C GLY A 209 -12.61 -19.96 0.59
N ALA A 210 -11.72 -20.17 1.56
CA ALA A 210 -11.13 -21.49 1.80
C ALA A 210 -12.19 -22.49 2.29
N ILE A 211 -13.04 -22.08 3.22
CA ILE A 211 -14.16 -22.90 3.72
C ILE A 211 -15.11 -23.28 2.58
N VAL A 212 -15.51 -22.33 1.74
CA VAL A 212 -16.41 -22.59 0.61
C VAL A 212 -15.77 -23.55 -0.40
N LYS A 213 -14.47 -23.40 -0.70
CA LYS A 213 -13.75 -24.32 -1.59
C LYS A 213 -13.67 -25.74 -1.00
N LEU A 214 -13.35 -25.87 0.28
CA LEU A 214 -13.31 -27.15 0.98
C LEU A 214 -14.68 -27.84 1.03
N ALA A 215 -15.75 -27.08 1.28
CA ALA A 215 -17.11 -27.59 1.30
C ALA A 215 -17.59 -28.04 -0.08
N ARG A 216 -17.27 -27.30 -1.15
CA ARG A 216 -17.60 -27.68 -2.55
C ARG A 216 -16.91 -28.97 -2.99
N GLY A 217 -15.69 -29.23 -2.50
CA GLY A 217 -14.98 -30.48 -2.78
C GLY A 217 -15.57 -31.71 -2.08
N SER A 218 -16.49 -31.51 -1.15
CA SER A 218 -17.10 -32.59 -0.36
C SER A 218 -18.48 -32.97 -0.87
N ARG A 219 -18.75 -34.28 -0.96
CA ARG A 219 -20.06 -34.83 -1.33
C ARG A 219 -21.14 -34.59 -0.27
N THR A 220 -20.76 -34.31 0.98
CA THR A 220 -21.68 -34.26 2.13
C THR A 220 -21.83 -32.86 2.72
N VAL A 221 -21.38 -31.80 2.03
CA VAL A 221 -21.36 -30.38 2.48
C VAL A 221 -20.47 -30.14 3.72
N ARG A 222 -20.01 -31.19 4.39
CA ARG A 222 -19.06 -31.18 5.50
C ARG A 222 -17.63 -31.22 4.99
N PHE A 223 -16.73 -30.50 5.65
CA PHE A 223 -15.30 -30.55 5.36
C PHE A 223 -14.51 -30.79 6.64
N LYS A 224 -13.33 -31.40 6.51
CA LYS A 224 -12.39 -31.57 7.62
C LYS A 224 -11.54 -30.31 7.79
N CYS A 225 -11.30 -29.92 9.03
CA CYS A 225 -10.30 -28.91 9.33
C CYS A 225 -8.92 -29.37 8.82
N PRO A 226 -8.14 -28.54 8.11
CA PRO A 226 -6.80 -28.92 7.67
C PRO A 226 -5.80 -29.15 8.82
N TYR A 227 -6.09 -28.63 10.01
CA TYR A 227 -5.21 -28.70 11.18
C TYR A 227 -5.61 -29.74 12.22
N CYS A 228 -6.82 -30.31 12.12
CA CYS A 228 -7.31 -31.26 13.12
C CYS A 228 -8.40 -32.17 12.53
N PRO A 229 -8.73 -33.31 13.17
CA PRO A 229 -9.67 -34.27 12.61
C PRO A 229 -11.15 -33.83 12.66
N VAL A 230 -11.45 -32.68 13.26
CA VAL A 230 -12.82 -32.18 13.44
C VAL A 230 -13.44 -31.78 12.10
N GLU A 231 -14.65 -32.28 11.85
CA GLU A 231 -15.48 -31.90 10.71
C GLU A 231 -16.34 -30.67 11.03
N SER A 232 -16.52 -29.79 10.04
CA SER A 232 -17.34 -28.60 10.14
C SER A 232 -18.16 -28.41 8.87
N THR A 233 -19.20 -27.58 8.95
CA THR A 233 -19.91 -27.03 7.79
C THR A 233 -19.66 -25.52 7.68
N THR A 234 -20.03 -24.93 6.55
CA THR A 234 -19.96 -23.47 6.34
C THR A 234 -20.79 -22.70 7.36
N VAL A 235 -21.94 -23.25 7.76
CA VAL A 235 -22.90 -22.62 8.69
C VAL A 235 -22.41 -22.60 10.13
N MET A 236 -21.58 -23.59 10.51
CA MET A 236 -21.01 -23.67 11.86
C MET A 236 -19.85 -22.68 12.08
N ALA A 237 -19.28 -22.14 11.01
CA ALA A 237 -18.19 -21.19 11.10
C ALA A 237 -18.72 -19.78 11.36
N LYS A 238 -18.12 -19.07 12.32
CA LYS A 238 -18.52 -17.69 12.67
C LYS A 238 -17.46 -16.70 12.23
N VAL A 239 -17.88 -15.51 11.79
CA VAL A 239 -16.94 -14.44 11.45
C VAL A 239 -16.13 -14.06 12.69
N LEU A 240 -14.80 -14.02 12.54
CA LEU A 240 -13.90 -13.52 13.57
C LEU A 240 -13.63 -12.03 13.30
N HIS A 241 -13.90 -11.18 14.28
CA HIS A 241 -13.56 -9.76 14.20
C HIS A 241 -12.17 -9.55 14.80
N LEU A 242 -11.22 -9.09 13.98
CA LEU A 242 -9.90 -8.66 14.42
C LEU A 242 -10.02 -7.21 14.91
N SER A 243 -9.68 -6.99 16.18
CA SER A 243 -9.81 -5.71 16.90
C SER A 243 -8.56 -4.85 16.87
#